data_AF-A0A3D3URF8-F1
#
_entry.id   AF-A0A3D3URF8-F1
#
_cell.length_a   1.000
_cell.length_b   1.000
_cell.length_c   1.000
_cell.angle_alpha   90.00
_cell.angle_beta   90.00
_cell.angle_gamma   90.00
#
_symmetry.space_group_name_H-M   'P 1'
#
loop_
_entity.id
_entity.type
_entity.pdbx_description
1 polymer ?
#
loop_
_entity_poly.entity_id
_entity_poly.type
_entity_poly.pdbx_seq_one_letter_code
_entity_poly.pdbx_strand_id
1 'polypeptide(L)'
;MHTPDILASGYLVKAYVLGHVLSGREDYLEQACYWAWTGVPFVYLINPAEGRIGPYATIPVFGATNWEGSWFGRPVQWCGLVYASALHLLHQYEPEGPWLQIAKGITASGLQMAWPLDDPERLGLLPDFVLLKSQNRDGPAINPGTMQAHVPELFDAGKIYDLRRLPIYDCFIHAPCAIRDVVEDNDGVAFTVDGWGAAPGSGPYSILVSGWKGPTPDVLVWPLGQGLDIEPNRSPVYRAFTAGAELLIIDGAGPAGIQITKRTQ
;
A
#
# COMPACT_ATOMS: atom_id res chain seq x y z
N MET A 1 -11.03 15.64 -22.53
CA MET A 1 -9.82 15.21 -23.27
C MET A 1 -9.85 13.68 -23.29
N HIS A 2 -9.81 13.04 -24.46
CA HIS A 2 -9.68 11.58 -24.58
C HIS A 2 -8.22 11.26 -24.88
N THR A 3 -7.45 10.94 -23.85
CA THR A 3 -5.99 10.73 -23.94
C THR A 3 -5.57 9.54 -23.08
N PRO A 4 -4.50 8.83 -23.44
CA PRO A 4 -3.85 7.90 -22.52
C PRO A 4 -3.45 8.60 -21.22
N ASP A 5 -3.71 7.95 -20.09
CA ASP A 5 -3.58 8.48 -18.73
C ASP A 5 -3.01 7.42 -17.78
N ILE A 6 -2.00 7.78 -16.98
CA ILE A 6 -1.39 6.88 -15.99
C ILE A 6 -2.38 6.50 -14.87
N LEU A 7 -3.35 7.36 -14.55
CA LEU A 7 -4.41 7.05 -13.58
C LEU A 7 -5.28 5.89 -14.04
N ALA A 8 -5.58 5.82 -15.34
CA ALA A 8 -6.33 4.69 -15.89
C ALA A 8 -5.57 3.37 -15.68
N SER A 9 -4.25 3.38 -15.91
CA SER A 9 -3.39 2.23 -15.62
C SER A 9 -3.42 1.88 -14.13
N GLY A 10 -3.23 2.86 -13.23
CA GLY A 10 -3.27 2.64 -11.78
C GLY A 10 -4.60 2.10 -11.26
N TYR A 11 -5.72 2.64 -11.74
CA TYR A 11 -7.04 2.16 -11.36
C TYR A 11 -7.32 0.75 -11.87
N LEU A 12 -6.92 0.42 -13.09
CA LEU A 12 -7.13 -0.91 -13.65
C LEU A 12 -6.23 -1.95 -12.96
N VAL A 13 -4.97 -1.65 -12.68
CA VAL A 13 -4.11 -2.49 -11.83
C VAL A 13 -4.80 -2.78 -10.50
N LYS A 14 -5.23 -1.73 -9.79
CA LYS A 14 -5.90 -1.90 -8.50
C LYS A 14 -7.18 -2.72 -8.61
N ALA A 15 -8.03 -2.42 -9.59
CA ALA A 15 -9.30 -3.13 -9.78
C ALA A 15 -9.09 -4.61 -10.06
N TYR A 16 -8.15 -4.96 -10.94
CA TYR A 16 -7.85 -6.35 -11.28
C TYR A 16 -7.17 -7.10 -10.12
N VAL A 17 -6.24 -6.48 -9.39
CA VAL A 17 -5.67 -7.12 -8.18
C VAL A 17 -6.75 -7.36 -7.14
N LEU A 18 -7.63 -6.39 -6.87
CA LEU A 18 -8.75 -6.60 -5.94
C LEU A 18 -9.72 -7.68 -6.44
N GLY A 19 -9.95 -7.75 -7.76
CA GLY A 19 -10.73 -8.82 -8.38
C GLY A 19 -10.11 -10.19 -8.12
N HIS A 20 -8.79 -10.32 -8.31
CA HIS A 20 -8.04 -11.53 -7.98
C HIS A 20 -8.16 -11.85 -6.49
N VAL A 21 -7.92 -10.87 -5.61
CA VAL A 21 -8.05 -11.04 -4.16
C VAL A 21 -9.43 -11.57 -3.80
N LEU A 22 -10.51 -10.96 -4.29
CA LEU A 22 -11.88 -11.40 -3.94
C LEU A 22 -12.25 -12.77 -4.51
N SER A 23 -11.75 -13.14 -5.69
CA SER A 23 -12.24 -14.33 -6.42
C SER A 23 -11.27 -15.51 -6.49
N GLY A 24 -9.98 -15.28 -6.26
CA GLY A 24 -8.91 -16.26 -6.47
C GLY A 24 -8.60 -16.53 -7.95
N ARG A 25 -9.09 -15.70 -8.87
CA ARG A 25 -8.92 -15.90 -10.31
C ARG A 25 -7.58 -15.35 -10.80
N GLU A 26 -6.77 -16.22 -11.38
CA GLU A 26 -5.45 -15.87 -11.93
C GLU A 26 -5.53 -14.97 -13.17
N ASP A 27 -6.59 -15.09 -13.99
CA ASP A 27 -6.73 -14.26 -15.19
C ASP A 27 -6.90 -12.76 -14.86
N TYR A 28 -7.41 -12.43 -13.68
CA TYR A 28 -7.39 -11.06 -13.19
C TYR A 28 -5.98 -10.59 -12.82
N LEU A 29 -5.13 -11.46 -12.27
CA LEU A 29 -3.75 -11.10 -11.96
C LEU A 29 -2.93 -10.87 -13.25
N GLU A 30 -3.17 -11.67 -14.29
CA GLU A 30 -2.62 -11.43 -15.63
C GLU A 30 -3.03 -10.06 -16.19
N GLN A 31 -4.32 -9.69 -16.06
CA GLN A 31 -4.80 -8.37 -16.47
C GLN A 31 -4.16 -7.25 -15.64
N ALA A 32 -3.98 -7.43 -14.33
CA ALA A 32 -3.30 -6.46 -13.48
C ALA A 32 -1.85 -6.22 -13.97
N CYS A 33 -1.11 -7.29 -14.29
CA CYS A 33 0.23 -7.18 -14.87
C CYS A 33 0.23 -6.47 -16.23
N TYR A 34 -0.73 -6.77 -17.11
CA TYR A 34 -0.89 -6.06 -18.39
C TYR A 34 -1.07 -4.55 -18.18
N TRP A 35 -2.02 -4.14 -17.31
CA TRP A 35 -2.27 -2.72 -17.03
C TRP A 35 -1.15 -2.04 -16.24
N ALA A 36 -0.33 -2.80 -15.49
CA ALA A 36 0.89 -2.27 -14.92
C ALA A 36 1.86 -1.86 -16.04
N TRP A 37 2.09 -2.73 -17.02
CA TRP A 37 2.95 -2.39 -18.15
C TRP A 37 2.48 -1.16 -18.94
N THR A 38 1.17 -0.91 -19.07
CA THR A 38 0.67 0.28 -19.78
C THR A 38 0.97 1.59 -19.06
N GLY A 39 1.22 1.56 -17.75
CA GLY A 39 1.62 2.74 -16.97
C GLY A 39 3.12 3.08 -17.08
N VAL A 40 3.97 2.09 -17.37
CA VAL A 40 5.43 2.27 -17.43
C VAL A 40 5.89 3.34 -18.42
N PRO A 41 5.32 3.47 -19.64
CA PRO A 41 5.69 4.54 -20.58
C PRO A 41 5.56 5.97 -20.05
N PHE A 42 4.73 6.18 -19.03
CA PHE A 42 4.53 7.49 -18.40
C PHE A 42 5.62 7.84 -17.38
N VAL A 43 6.49 6.88 -17.02
CA VAL A 43 7.52 7.02 -16.00
C VAL A 43 8.86 7.34 -16.65
N TYR A 44 9.52 8.42 -16.24
CA TYR A 44 10.89 8.72 -16.69
C TYR A 44 11.90 7.76 -16.05
N LEU A 45 12.23 6.66 -16.74
CA LEU A 45 13.21 5.67 -16.25
C LEU A 45 14.67 6.12 -16.41
N ILE A 46 14.89 7.14 -17.23
CA ILE A 46 16.18 7.85 -17.38
C ILE A 46 15.97 9.31 -17.01
N ASN A 47 17.04 9.99 -16.58
CA ASN A 47 16.93 11.40 -16.22
C ASN A 47 16.57 12.24 -17.47
N PRO A 48 15.40 12.90 -17.52
CA PRO A 48 14.95 13.62 -18.71
C PRO A 48 15.56 15.03 -18.86
N ALA A 49 16.17 15.58 -17.81
CA ALA A 49 16.78 16.91 -17.80
C ALA A 49 17.92 16.99 -16.77
N GLU A 50 18.73 18.04 -16.82
CA GLU A 50 19.69 18.31 -15.75
C GLU A 50 18.98 18.63 -14.43
N GLY A 51 19.57 18.20 -13.31
CA GLY A 51 19.01 18.41 -11.98
C GLY A 51 18.71 17.10 -11.25
N ARG A 52 18.11 17.23 -10.06
CA ARG A 52 17.81 16.10 -9.17
C ARG A 52 16.44 15.49 -9.46
N ILE A 53 15.43 16.33 -9.74
CA ILE A 53 14.07 15.90 -10.09
C ILE A 53 14.08 15.43 -11.54
N GLY A 54 13.71 14.18 -11.77
CA GLY A 54 13.67 13.61 -13.12
C GLY A 54 13.42 12.11 -13.14
N PRO A 55 14.34 11.27 -12.63
CA PRO A 55 14.11 9.84 -12.55
C PRO A 55 12.84 9.50 -11.76
N TYR A 56 12.06 8.57 -12.29
CA TYR A 56 10.75 8.13 -11.80
C TYR A 56 9.69 9.23 -11.65
N ALA A 57 9.95 10.43 -12.18
CA ALA A 57 8.94 11.45 -12.34
C ALA A 57 7.89 10.95 -13.36
N THR A 58 6.62 11.33 -13.19
CA THR A 58 5.54 10.78 -14.02
C THR A 58 4.88 11.83 -14.90
N ILE A 59 4.68 11.49 -16.16
CA ILE A 59 3.81 12.21 -17.10
C ILE A 59 2.36 11.82 -16.75
N PRO A 60 1.42 12.77 -16.56
CA PRO A 60 0.05 12.42 -16.22
C PRO A 60 -0.68 11.79 -17.40
N VAL A 61 -0.57 12.42 -18.57
CA VAL A 61 -1.27 12.07 -19.79
C VAL A 61 -0.39 12.32 -21.01
N PHE A 62 -0.60 11.53 -22.07
CA PHE A 62 -0.02 11.79 -23.39
C PHE A 62 -0.89 12.74 -24.21
N GLY A 63 -1.09 13.94 -23.68
CA GLY A 63 -2.00 14.93 -24.24
C GLY A 63 -1.65 16.37 -23.86
N ALA A 64 -2.54 17.29 -24.22
CA ALA A 64 -2.35 18.72 -23.98
C ALA A 64 -3.68 19.39 -23.62
N THR A 65 -3.67 20.27 -22.61
CA THR A 65 -4.84 21.09 -22.26
C THR A 65 -5.16 22.04 -23.40
N ASN A 66 -6.40 21.98 -23.88
CA ASN A 66 -6.91 22.80 -24.99
C ASN A 66 -6.02 22.83 -26.25
N TRP A 67 -5.25 21.76 -26.50
CA TRP A 67 -4.28 21.68 -27.61
C TRP A 67 -3.08 22.65 -27.52
N GLU A 68 -2.89 23.33 -26.38
CA GLU A 68 -1.84 24.31 -26.17
C GLU A 68 -0.89 23.92 -25.03
N GLY A 69 -1.43 23.44 -23.91
CA GLY A 69 -0.68 23.09 -22.72
C GLY A 69 -0.23 21.63 -22.71
N SER A 70 0.82 21.31 -23.47
CA SER A 70 1.40 19.95 -23.49
C SER A 70 1.83 19.49 -22.09
N TRP A 71 1.44 18.27 -21.72
CA TRP A 71 1.84 17.63 -20.47
C TRP A 71 3.14 16.81 -20.60
N PHE A 72 3.66 16.65 -21.83
CA PHE A 72 4.99 16.09 -22.02
C PHE A 72 6.06 17.00 -21.42
N GLY A 73 7.03 16.42 -20.72
CA GLY A 73 8.09 17.19 -20.05
C GLY A 73 7.62 17.98 -18.81
N ARG A 74 6.37 17.80 -18.36
CA ARG A 74 5.82 18.39 -17.13
C ARG A 74 5.37 17.28 -16.18
N PRO A 75 6.27 16.78 -15.31
CA PRO A 75 5.89 15.79 -14.33
C PRO A 75 4.73 16.26 -13.46
N VAL A 76 3.74 15.38 -13.30
CA VAL A 76 2.59 15.53 -12.41
C VAL A 76 2.57 14.29 -11.53
N GLN A 77 3.12 14.44 -10.32
CA GLN A 77 3.54 13.28 -9.54
C GLN A 77 2.40 12.64 -8.76
N TRP A 78 1.34 13.38 -8.44
CA TRP A 78 0.21 12.83 -7.71
C TRP A 78 -0.48 11.71 -8.49
N CYS A 79 -0.59 11.81 -9.82
CA CYS A 79 -1.09 10.72 -10.67
C CYS A 79 -0.19 9.48 -10.58
N GLY A 80 1.13 9.71 -10.62
CA GLY A 80 2.14 8.68 -10.45
C GLY A 80 2.03 7.96 -9.11
N LEU A 81 1.79 8.68 -8.02
CA LEU A 81 1.65 8.11 -6.68
C LEU A 81 0.42 7.20 -6.56
N VAL A 82 -0.69 7.50 -7.24
CA VAL A 82 -1.85 6.59 -7.33
C VAL A 82 -1.44 5.28 -8.03
N TYR A 83 -0.72 5.38 -9.15
CA TYR A 83 -0.21 4.23 -9.87
C TYR A 83 0.82 3.43 -9.04
N ALA A 84 1.75 4.10 -8.36
CA ALA A 84 2.72 3.47 -7.46
C ALA A 84 2.04 2.71 -6.32
N SER A 85 0.97 3.26 -5.74
CA SER A 85 0.19 2.57 -4.72
C SER A 85 -0.46 1.28 -5.26
N ALA A 86 -0.95 1.30 -6.50
CA ALA A 86 -1.45 0.10 -7.17
C ALA A 86 -0.34 -0.93 -7.44
N LEU A 87 0.86 -0.49 -7.80
CA LEU A 87 2.02 -1.38 -7.98
C LEU A 87 2.50 -2.00 -6.67
N HIS A 88 2.47 -1.26 -5.55
CA HIS A 88 2.73 -1.83 -4.22
C HIS A 88 1.75 -2.95 -3.89
N LEU A 89 0.46 -2.78 -4.24
CA LEU A 89 -0.55 -3.82 -4.07
C LEU A 89 -0.30 -5.02 -4.99
N LEU A 90 -0.01 -4.79 -6.28
CA LEU A 90 0.30 -5.85 -7.24
C LEU A 90 1.49 -6.70 -6.81
N HIS A 91 2.57 -6.06 -6.34
CA HIS A 91 3.77 -6.76 -5.90
C HIS A 91 3.53 -7.78 -4.78
N GLN A 92 2.46 -7.63 -4.00
CA GLN A 92 2.11 -8.61 -2.96
C GLN A 92 1.70 -9.98 -3.53
N TYR A 93 1.23 -10.01 -4.77
CA TYR A 93 0.73 -11.20 -5.46
C TYR A 93 1.61 -11.59 -6.66
N GLU A 94 2.33 -10.62 -7.24
CA GLU A 94 3.26 -10.80 -8.37
C GLU A 94 4.64 -10.21 -8.03
N PRO A 95 5.47 -10.90 -7.23
CA PRO A 95 6.73 -10.35 -6.74
C PRO A 95 7.85 -10.30 -7.78
N GLU A 96 7.79 -11.15 -8.82
CA GLU A 96 8.86 -11.32 -9.83
C GLU A 96 9.02 -10.12 -10.79
N GLY A 97 7.99 -9.27 -10.89
CA GLY A 97 8.03 -8.08 -11.74
C GLY A 97 8.82 -6.91 -11.13
N PRO A 98 9.16 -5.87 -11.93
CA PRO A 98 9.88 -4.69 -11.45
C PRO A 98 9.01 -3.74 -10.60
N TRP A 99 7.82 -4.18 -10.19
CA TRP A 99 6.74 -3.35 -9.64
C TRP A 99 7.16 -2.59 -8.40
N LEU A 100 7.80 -3.26 -7.44
CA LEU A 100 8.23 -2.62 -6.21
C LEU A 100 9.31 -1.57 -6.46
N GLN A 101 10.26 -1.84 -7.38
CA GLN A 101 11.30 -0.88 -7.73
C GLN A 101 10.71 0.38 -8.36
N ILE A 102 9.79 0.21 -9.31
CA ILE A 102 9.12 1.34 -9.97
C ILE A 102 8.29 2.13 -8.95
N ALA A 103 7.50 1.44 -8.11
CA ALA A 103 6.69 2.08 -7.09
C ALA A 103 7.53 2.90 -6.10
N LYS A 104 8.61 2.31 -5.55
CA LYS A 104 9.54 3.01 -4.65
C LYS A 104 10.20 4.20 -5.34
N GLY A 105 10.61 4.06 -6.59
CA GLY A 105 11.19 5.14 -7.37
C GLY A 105 10.22 6.33 -7.53
N ILE A 106 8.96 6.05 -7.87
CA ILE A 106 7.91 7.07 -8.02
C ILE A 106 7.63 7.76 -6.67
N THR A 107 7.55 7.01 -5.58
CA THR A 107 7.35 7.58 -4.23
C THR A 107 8.52 8.47 -3.84
N ALA A 108 9.77 8.04 -4.09
CA ALA A 108 10.96 8.82 -3.79
C ALA A 108 11.01 10.12 -4.63
N SER A 109 10.63 10.03 -5.90
CA SER A 109 10.50 11.19 -6.78
C SER A 109 9.42 12.18 -6.27
N GLY A 110 8.29 11.67 -5.77
CA GLY A 110 7.26 12.46 -5.06
C GLY A 110 7.81 13.23 -3.87
N LEU A 111 8.57 12.56 -3.01
CA LEU A 111 9.19 13.21 -1.86
C LEU A 111 10.19 14.31 -2.30
N GLN A 112 10.97 14.08 -3.35
CA GLN A 112 11.88 15.11 -3.90
C GLN A 112 11.15 16.32 -4.49
N MET A 113 9.97 16.10 -5.07
CA MET A 113 9.14 17.17 -5.65
C MET A 113 8.37 17.97 -4.61
N ALA A 114 8.18 17.45 -3.40
CA ALA A 114 7.51 18.17 -2.33
C ALA A 114 8.14 19.56 -2.10
N TRP A 115 7.32 20.51 -1.65
CA TRP A 115 7.79 21.85 -1.32
C TRP A 115 8.80 21.80 -0.17
N PRO A 116 9.96 22.48 -0.30
CA PRO A 116 11.07 22.40 0.64
C PRO A 116 10.80 23.12 1.97
N LEU A 117 11.69 22.92 2.95
CA LEU A 117 11.57 23.46 4.30
C LEU A 117 11.68 25.00 4.38
N ASP A 118 12.27 25.64 3.37
CA ASP A 118 12.40 27.09 3.25
C ASP A 118 11.15 27.76 2.64
N ASP A 119 10.10 26.98 2.35
CA ASP A 119 8.78 27.46 1.94
C ASP A 119 7.74 27.20 3.05
N PRO A 120 7.65 28.05 4.08
CA PRO A 120 6.87 27.76 5.29
C PRO A 120 5.36 27.62 5.03
N GLU A 121 4.85 28.16 3.93
CA GLU A 121 3.43 28.10 3.59
C GLU A 121 3.05 26.77 2.94
N ARG A 122 3.99 26.15 2.24
CA ARG A 122 3.72 24.96 1.40
C ARG A 122 4.54 23.74 1.80
N LEU A 123 5.49 23.85 2.74
CA LEU A 123 6.42 22.78 3.09
C LEU A 123 5.73 21.42 3.24
N GLY A 124 6.27 20.39 2.59
CA GLY A 124 5.73 19.03 2.61
C GLY A 124 4.51 18.78 1.73
N LEU A 125 3.86 19.82 1.17
CA LEU A 125 2.82 19.65 0.16
C LEU A 125 3.43 19.19 -1.17
N LEU A 126 2.64 18.47 -1.98
CA LEU A 126 3.03 18.13 -3.35
C LEU A 126 2.66 19.27 -4.30
N PRO A 127 3.50 19.65 -5.26
CA PRO A 127 3.07 20.53 -6.35
C PRO A 127 2.13 19.79 -7.29
N ASP A 128 1.36 20.53 -8.07
CA ASP A 128 0.58 19.95 -9.16
C ASP A 128 1.52 19.47 -10.28
N PHE A 129 2.52 20.29 -10.65
CA PHE A 129 3.53 19.89 -11.61
C PHE A 129 4.93 20.48 -11.34
N VAL A 130 5.92 19.93 -12.03
CA VAL A 130 7.30 20.44 -12.03
C VAL A 130 7.74 20.84 -13.43
N LEU A 131 8.47 21.95 -13.53
CA LEU A 131 9.17 22.37 -14.73
C LEU A 131 10.58 21.77 -14.71
N LEU A 132 10.81 20.67 -15.43
CA LEU A 132 12.04 19.88 -15.35
C LEU A 132 13.33 20.68 -15.61
N LYS A 133 13.34 21.59 -16.59
CA LYS A 133 14.57 22.35 -16.92
C LYS A 133 15.00 23.31 -15.82
N SER A 134 14.04 23.98 -15.18
CA SER A 134 14.31 24.92 -14.09
C SER A 134 14.24 24.28 -12.71
N GLN A 135 13.76 23.04 -12.61
CA GLN A 135 13.52 22.31 -11.37
C GLN A 135 12.51 23.02 -10.43
N ASN A 136 11.63 23.84 -11.02
CA ASN A 136 10.64 24.62 -10.29
C ASN A 136 9.34 23.84 -10.08
N ARG A 137 8.77 23.98 -8.89
CA ARG A 137 7.46 23.47 -8.48
C ARG A 137 6.40 24.51 -8.83
N ASP A 138 5.25 24.09 -9.32
CA ASP A 138 4.20 25.02 -9.74
C ASP A 138 2.79 24.39 -9.62
N GLY A 139 1.77 25.23 -9.79
CA GLY A 139 0.37 24.89 -9.63
C GLY A 139 -0.08 24.75 -8.17
N PRO A 140 -1.33 24.30 -7.95
CA PRO A 140 -1.89 24.13 -6.61
C PRO A 140 -1.06 23.19 -5.73
N ALA A 141 -0.94 23.53 -4.45
CA ALA A 141 -0.29 22.66 -3.47
C ALA A 141 -1.28 21.62 -2.93
N ILE A 142 -0.91 20.35 -3.03
CA ILE A 142 -1.75 19.19 -2.75
C ILE A 142 -1.38 18.60 -1.40
N ASN A 143 -2.39 18.28 -0.59
CA ASN A 143 -2.20 17.64 0.72
C ASN A 143 -1.50 16.28 0.55
N PRO A 144 -0.35 16.05 1.20
CA PRO A 144 0.44 14.84 1.02
C PRO A 144 -0.27 13.59 1.57
N GLY A 145 -1.15 13.74 2.56
CA GLY A 145 -1.86 12.63 3.20
C GLY A 145 -2.81 11.86 2.28
N THR A 146 -3.12 12.38 1.09
CA THR A 146 -3.96 11.68 0.11
C THR A 146 -3.17 10.75 -0.80
N MET A 147 -1.89 11.05 -1.09
CA MET A 147 -1.12 10.36 -2.14
C MET A 147 0.24 9.82 -1.68
N GLN A 148 0.82 10.31 -0.58
CA GLN A 148 2.13 9.89 -0.08
C GLN A 148 2.06 8.77 0.98
N ALA A 149 1.05 7.90 0.87
CA ALA A 149 0.82 6.78 1.80
C ALA A 149 2.02 5.83 1.94
N HIS A 150 2.85 5.72 0.89
CA HIS A 150 3.97 4.78 0.82
C HIS A 150 5.34 5.36 1.22
N VAL A 151 5.38 6.58 1.77
CA VAL A 151 6.63 7.21 2.23
C VAL A 151 7.27 6.45 3.41
N PRO A 152 6.52 5.97 4.42
CA PRO A 152 7.11 5.17 5.49
C PRO A 152 7.89 3.94 4.99
N GLU A 153 7.38 3.26 3.95
CA GLU A 153 8.01 2.09 3.32
C GLU A 153 9.32 2.44 2.59
N LEU A 154 9.57 3.70 2.24
CA LEU A 154 10.87 4.15 1.71
C LEU A 154 11.95 4.24 2.79
N PHE A 155 11.55 4.47 4.04
CA PHE A 155 12.44 4.63 5.19
C PHE A 155 12.43 3.39 6.09
N ASP A 156 11.90 2.26 5.60
CA ASP A 156 11.75 1.02 6.36
C ASP A 156 10.98 1.20 7.68
N ALA A 157 10.08 2.19 7.75
CA ALA A 157 9.28 2.52 8.94
C ALA A 157 7.99 1.70 9.06
N GLY A 158 7.80 0.71 8.17
CA GLY A 158 6.63 -0.16 8.12
C GLY A 158 5.55 0.33 7.15
N LYS A 159 4.43 -0.40 7.12
CA LYS A 159 3.25 -0.05 6.31
C LYS A 159 2.22 0.68 7.15
N ILE A 160 1.46 1.58 6.52
CA ILE A 160 0.32 2.22 7.20
C ILE A 160 -0.94 1.33 7.23
N TYR A 161 -1.05 0.36 6.32
CA TYR A 161 -2.20 -0.53 6.21
C TYR A 161 -1.86 -1.76 5.36
N ASP A 162 -2.38 -2.92 5.74
CA ASP A 162 -2.26 -4.14 4.96
C ASP A 162 -3.56 -4.96 5.00
N LEU A 163 -3.77 -5.75 3.95
CA LEU A 163 -4.96 -6.59 3.75
C LEU A 163 -4.54 -7.97 3.26
N ARG A 164 -4.98 -9.03 3.92
CA ARG A 164 -4.74 -10.43 3.49
C ARG A 164 -6.04 -11.20 3.42
N ARG A 165 -6.24 -11.97 2.33
CA ARG A 165 -7.34 -12.92 2.22
C ARG A 165 -6.98 -14.23 2.91
N LEU A 166 -8.00 -14.86 3.48
CA LEU A 166 -7.99 -16.21 4.04
C LEU A 166 -8.90 -17.10 3.16
N PRO A 167 -8.35 -17.77 2.12
CA PRO A 167 -9.12 -18.60 1.20
C PRO A 167 -10.00 -19.69 1.86
N ILE A 168 -9.51 -20.39 2.88
CA ILE A 168 -10.26 -21.49 3.53
C ILE A 168 -11.53 -20.94 4.23
N TYR A 169 -11.42 -19.76 4.84
CA TYR A 169 -12.49 -19.13 5.60
C TYR A 169 -13.30 -18.11 4.80
N ASP A 170 -12.85 -17.77 3.58
CA ASP A 170 -13.39 -16.69 2.75
C ASP A 170 -13.49 -15.35 3.50
N CYS A 171 -12.44 -15.03 4.26
CA CYS A 171 -12.34 -13.86 5.14
C CYS A 171 -11.20 -12.93 4.74
N PHE A 172 -11.15 -11.74 5.35
CA PHE A 172 -10.08 -10.79 5.17
C PHE A 172 -9.52 -10.29 6.50
N ILE A 173 -8.19 -10.31 6.65
CA ILE A 173 -7.47 -9.69 7.75
C ILE A 173 -7.08 -8.28 7.33
N HIS A 174 -7.46 -7.30 8.15
CA HIS A 174 -7.07 -5.90 8.02
C HIS A 174 -6.23 -5.53 9.24
N ALA A 175 -5.06 -4.95 9.00
CA ALA A 175 -4.24 -4.42 10.07
C ALA A 175 -3.67 -3.05 9.66
N PRO A 176 -3.47 -2.14 10.62
CA PRO A 176 -2.89 -0.84 10.33
C PRO A 176 -1.34 -0.96 10.33
N CYS A 177 -0.81 -2.08 9.84
CA CYS A 177 0.60 -2.42 9.76
C CYS A 177 0.75 -3.64 8.85
N ALA A 178 2.00 -4.05 8.56
CA ALA A 178 2.22 -5.23 7.74
C ALA A 178 1.67 -6.50 8.43
N ILE A 179 1.00 -7.34 7.64
CA ILE A 179 0.56 -8.68 8.05
C ILE A 179 1.51 -9.69 7.41
N ARG A 180 2.07 -10.59 8.22
CA ARG A 180 3.09 -11.56 7.83
C ARG A 180 2.72 -12.96 8.29
N ASP A 181 3.44 -13.94 7.75
CA ASP A 181 3.43 -15.34 8.18
C ASP A 181 2.02 -15.94 8.32
N VAL A 182 1.13 -15.59 7.38
CA VAL A 182 -0.26 -16.06 7.41
C VAL A 182 -0.28 -17.55 7.08
N VAL A 183 -0.81 -18.34 8.00
CA VAL A 183 -1.04 -19.77 7.86
C VAL A 183 -2.50 -20.04 8.21
N GLU A 184 -3.20 -20.79 7.36
CA GLU A 184 -4.56 -21.25 7.62
C GLU A 184 -4.70 -22.75 7.32
N ASP A 185 -5.53 -23.40 8.11
CA ASP A 185 -5.97 -24.78 7.92
C ASP A 185 -7.46 -24.90 8.31
N ASN A 186 -7.96 -26.12 8.52
CA ASN A 186 -9.37 -26.33 8.90
C ASN A 186 -9.65 -26.01 10.38
N ASP A 187 -8.62 -25.99 11.22
CA ASP A 187 -8.69 -25.82 12.67
C ASP A 187 -8.50 -24.36 13.09
N GLY A 188 -7.82 -23.55 12.27
CA GLY A 188 -7.70 -22.12 12.52
C GLY A 188 -6.82 -21.34 11.55
N VAL A 189 -6.48 -20.14 11.99
CA VAL A 189 -5.61 -19.18 11.30
C VAL A 189 -4.56 -18.66 12.28
N ALA A 190 -3.32 -18.56 11.84
CA ALA A 190 -2.22 -17.92 12.55
C ALA A 190 -1.56 -16.85 11.68
N PHE A 191 -1.15 -15.73 12.26
CA PHE A 191 -0.41 -14.68 11.56
C PHE A 191 0.32 -13.76 12.55
N THR A 192 1.25 -12.96 12.02
CA THR A 192 1.97 -11.93 12.77
C THR A 192 1.68 -10.54 12.19
N VAL A 193 1.79 -9.53 13.06
CA VAL A 193 1.67 -8.12 12.69
C VAL A 193 2.83 -7.31 13.26
N ASP A 194 3.33 -6.34 12.49
CA ASP A 194 4.46 -5.49 12.90
C ASP A 194 4.07 -4.45 13.97
N GLY A 195 2.78 -4.16 14.13
CA GLY A 195 2.26 -3.10 15.00
C GLY A 195 2.25 -1.70 14.35
N TRP A 196 1.40 -0.81 14.88
CA TRP A 196 1.27 0.56 14.37
C TRP A 196 2.46 1.42 14.74
N GLY A 197 3.33 1.75 13.78
CA GLY A 197 4.47 2.64 13.99
C GLY A 197 5.50 2.03 14.94
N ALA A 198 6.61 1.52 14.39
CA ALA A 198 7.69 0.82 15.09
C ALA A 198 8.43 1.62 16.20
N ALA A 199 7.88 2.76 16.65
CA ALA A 199 8.34 3.49 17.82
C ALA A 199 7.86 2.82 19.12
N PRO A 200 8.76 2.59 20.11
CA PRO A 200 8.36 2.17 21.45
C PRO A 200 7.29 3.11 22.02
N GLY A 201 6.14 2.57 22.43
CA GLY A 201 5.03 3.35 23.00
C GLY A 201 3.90 3.69 22.03
N SER A 202 3.88 3.12 20.82
CA SER A 202 2.70 3.13 19.96
C SER A 202 1.47 2.62 20.72
N GLY A 203 0.41 3.43 20.76
CA GLY A 203 -0.84 3.10 21.46
C GLY A 203 -1.52 1.83 20.93
N PRO A 204 -2.60 1.38 21.59
CA PRO A 204 -3.36 0.23 21.14
C PRO A 204 -3.93 0.47 19.73
N TYR A 205 -4.05 -0.61 18.96
CA TYR A 205 -4.67 -0.62 17.64
C TYR A 205 -5.60 -1.83 17.49
N SER A 206 -6.46 -1.80 16.47
CA SER A 206 -7.38 -2.90 16.19
C SER A 206 -6.99 -3.61 14.90
N ILE A 207 -7.00 -4.93 14.95
CA ILE A 207 -6.95 -5.83 13.80
C ILE A 207 -8.37 -6.27 13.51
N LEU A 208 -8.79 -6.25 12.25
CA LEU A 208 -10.14 -6.63 11.86
C LEU A 208 -10.08 -7.89 11.03
N VAL A 209 -10.90 -8.90 11.36
CA VAL A 209 -11.15 -10.05 10.49
C VAL A 209 -12.58 -9.97 10.01
N SER A 210 -12.77 -9.57 8.77
CA SER A 210 -14.09 -9.41 8.14
C SER A 210 -14.48 -10.66 7.35
N GLY A 211 -15.77 -10.96 7.31
CA GLY A 211 -16.33 -12.16 6.66
C GLY A 211 -16.33 -13.42 7.53
N TRP A 212 -15.97 -13.34 8.82
CA TRP A 212 -15.87 -14.53 9.68
C TRP A 212 -17.25 -15.13 9.95
N LYS A 213 -17.50 -16.28 9.33
CA LYS A 213 -18.76 -17.03 9.44
C LYS A 213 -18.66 -18.13 10.50
N GLY A 214 -19.75 -18.31 11.25
CA GLY A 214 -19.90 -19.41 12.21
C GLY A 214 -19.79 -18.97 13.67
N PRO A 215 -19.52 -19.91 14.59
CA PRO A 215 -19.47 -19.60 16.01
C PRO A 215 -18.30 -18.66 16.33
N THR A 216 -18.46 -17.93 17.43
CA THR A 216 -17.42 -17.09 18.01
C THR A 216 -16.14 -17.92 18.23
N PRO A 217 -15.02 -17.58 17.58
CA PRO A 217 -13.79 -18.37 17.68
C PRO A 217 -13.09 -18.15 19.02
N ASP A 218 -12.08 -18.97 19.31
CA ASP A 218 -11.10 -18.66 20.33
C ASP A 218 -9.97 -17.83 19.71
N VAL A 219 -9.74 -16.62 20.22
CA VAL A 219 -8.66 -15.74 19.76
C VAL A 219 -7.63 -15.60 20.86
N LEU A 220 -6.38 -15.83 20.47
CA LEU A 220 -5.19 -15.71 21.30
C LEU A 220 -4.26 -14.67 20.70
N VAL A 221 -3.79 -13.74 21.55
CA VAL A 221 -2.83 -12.70 21.16
C VAL A 221 -1.63 -12.75 22.10
N TRP A 222 -0.43 -12.62 21.54
CA TRP A 222 0.81 -12.53 22.31
C TRP A 222 1.77 -11.50 21.71
N PRO A 223 2.55 -10.78 22.54
CA PRO A 223 3.56 -9.86 22.04
C PRO A 223 4.71 -10.65 21.39
N LEU A 224 5.19 -10.16 20.24
CA LEU A 224 6.43 -10.66 19.65
C LEU A 224 7.60 -9.97 20.37
N GLY A 225 8.48 -10.77 20.99
CA GLY A 225 9.75 -10.24 21.50
C GLY A 225 10.69 -9.86 20.36
N GLN A 226 11.88 -9.35 20.67
CA GLN A 226 12.96 -9.29 19.69
C GLN A 226 13.43 -10.73 19.37
N GLY A 227 12.76 -11.40 18.44
CA GLY A 227 13.03 -12.79 18.05
C GLY A 227 11.79 -13.49 17.49
N LEU A 228 11.84 -13.84 16.20
CA LEU A 228 10.79 -14.51 15.42
C LEU A 228 10.72 -16.02 15.73
N ASP A 229 10.58 -16.42 16.99
CA ASP A 229 10.40 -17.83 17.33
C ASP A 229 8.95 -18.11 17.75
N ILE A 230 8.28 -18.87 16.90
CA ILE A 230 7.01 -19.54 17.19
C ILE A 230 7.33 -20.69 18.16
N GLU A 231 7.51 -20.40 19.45
CA GLU A 231 7.59 -21.47 20.45
C GLU A 231 6.17 -22.00 20.78
N PRO A 232 5.93 -23.33 20.69
CA PRO A 232 4.61 -23.95 20.85
C PRO A 232 4.04 -23.94 22.29
N ASN A 233 4.63 -23.17 23.21
CA ASN A 233 4.29 -23.21 24.64
C ASN A 233 4.22 -21.84 25.35
N ARG A 234 4.09 -20.72 24.62
CA ARG A 234 3.74 -19.46 25.28
C ARG A 234 2.25 -19.40 25.57
N SER A 235 1.90 -19.29 26.86
CA SER A 235 0.54 -19.03 27.30
C SER A 235 0.00 -17.78 26.58
N PRO A 236 -1.11 -17.89 25.83
CA PRO A 236 -1.72 -16.74 25.20
C PRO A 236 -2.30 -15.83 26.28
N VAL A 237 -1.95 -14.55 26.28
CA VAL A 237 -2.03 -13.78 27.53
C VAL A 237 -3.40 -13.15 27.76
N TYR A 238 -4.25 -12.95 26.74
CA TYR A 238 -5.63 -12.48 26.99
C TYR A 238 -6.55 -12.65 25.78
N ARG A 239 -7.86 -12.81 26.06
CA ARG A 239 -8.93 -12.72 25.07
C ARG A 239 -9.39 -11.26 24.99
N ALA A 240 -9.04 -10.57 23.92
CA ALA A 240 -9.55 -9.22 23.63
C ALA A 240 -10.07 -9.20 22.21
N PHE A 241 -11.33 -9.60 22.05
CA PHE A 241 -12.02 -9.42 20.79
C PHE A 241 -13.53 -9.23 20.97
N THR A 242 -14.12 -8.52 20.02
CA THR A 242 -15.58 -8.41 19.87
C THR A 242 -15.98 -9.10 18.58
N ALA A 243 -17.01 -9.95 18.62
CA ALA A 243 -17.56 -10.63 17.46
C ALA A 243 -19.02 -10.21 17.22
N GLY A 244 -19.34 -9.87 15.98
CA GLY A 244 -20.70 -9.53 15.53
C GLY A 244 -20.70 -9.22 14.04
N ALA A 245 -21.85 -9.33 13.34
CA ALA A 245 -22.00 -8.98 11.92
C ALA A 245 -20.86 -9.51 11.00
N GLU A 246 -20.45 -10.78 11.17
CA GLU A 246 -19.33 -11.41 10.42
C GLU A 246 -17.99 -10.65 10.56
N LEU A 247 -17.77 -9.94 11.66
CA LEU A 247 -16.58 -9.16 11.95
C LEU A 247 -16.01 -9.56 13.31
N LEU A 248 -14.71 -9.84 13.34
CA LEU A 248 -13.91 -9.94 14.56
C LEU A 248 -13.05 -8.69 14.68
N ILE A 249 -13.10 -8.04 15.83
CA ILE A 249 -12.20 -6.93 16.18
C ILE A 249 -11.25 -7.45 17.24
N ILE A 250 -9.96 -7.53 16.95
CA ILE A 250 -8.92 -8.06 17.84
C ILE A 250 -8.04 -6.89 18.28
N ASP A 251 -7.86 -6.71 19.58
CA ASP A 251 -7.01 -5.64 20.12
C ASP A 251 -5.52 -6.05 20.08
N GLY A 252 -4.68 -5.16 19.55
CA GLY A 252 -3.24 -5.32 19.43
C GLY A 252 -2.46 -4.15 20.05
N ALA A 253 -1.21 -4.42 20.43
CA ALA A 253 -0.27 -3.41 20.92
C ALA A 253 1.17 -3.83 20.57
N GLY A 254 1.92 -2.92 19.92
CA GLY A 254 3.22 -3.26 19.35
C GLY A 254 3.17 -4.42 18.35
N PRO A 255 4.32 -5.03 18.02
CA PRO A 255 4.38 -6.27 17.25
C PRO A 255 3.70 -7.43 18.00
N ALA A 256 2.85 -8.20 17.31
CA ALA A 256 2.05 -9.26 17.94
C ALA A 256 1.85 -10.48 17.03
N GLY A 257 1.73 -11.65 17.66
CA GLY A 257 1.25 -12.88 17.03
C GLY A 257 -0.21 -13.13 17.40
N ILE A 258 -0.96 -13.66 16.44
CA ILE A 258 -2.39 -13.90 16.55
C ILE A 258 -2.68 -15.34 16.12
N GLN A 259 -3.47 -16.04 16.93
CA GLN A 259 -4.06 -17.33 16.59
C GLN A 259 -5.57 -17.25 16.77
N ILE A 260 -6.30 -17.64 15.73
CA ILE A 260 -7.76 -17.77 15.71
C ILE A 260 -8.07 -19.25 15.56
N THR A 261 -8.64 -19.87 16.58
CA THR A 261 -9.04 -21.28 16.55
C THR A 261 -10.53 -21.38 16.34
N LYS A 262 -10.93 -22.15 15.32
CA LYS A 262 -12.33 -22.44 15.03
C LYS A 262 -12.90 -23.35 16.13
N ARG A 263 -14.02 -22.96 16.73
CA ARG A 263 -14.77 -23.86 17.61
C ARG A 263 -15.63 -24.79 16.76
N THR A 264 -15.46 -26.09 16.93
CA THR A 264 -16.50 -27.06 16.56
C THR A 264 -17.66 -26.96 17.55
N GLN A 265 -18.89 -26.92 17.03
CA GLN A 265 -20.10 -26.99 17.84
C GLN A 265 -20.16 -28.29 18.66
#